data_AF-A0A3C0UBC6-F1
#
_entry.id   AF-A0A3C0UBC6-F1
#
_cell.length_a   1.000
_cell.length_b   1.000
_cell.length_c   1.000
_cell.angle_alpha   90.00
_cell.angle_beta   90.00
_cell.angle_gamma   90.00
#
_symmetry.space_group_name_H-M   'P 1'
#
loop_
_entity.id
_entity.type
_entity.pdbx_description
1 polymer ?
#
loop_
_entity_poly.entity_id
_entity_poly.type
_entity_poly.pdbx_seq_one_letter_code
_entity_poly.pdbx_strand_id
1 'polypeptide(L)' 'MYINSVLGARTNGERSEITIAAMLTGKIPYWGLHLPENRLGTHLINVEWEVRSALDWELLGYYTGQLV' A
#
# COMPACT_ATOMS: atom_id res chain seq x y z
N MET A 1 4.89 -1.24 -2.42
CA MET A 1 4.60 -2.68 -2.29
C MET A 1 5.82 -3.46 -1.78
N TYR A 2 6.95 -3.47 -2.51
CA TYR A 2 8.17 -4.23 -2.14
C TYR A 2 8.68 -4.01 -0.71
N ILE A 3 8.79 -2.75 -0.27
CA ILE A 3 9.34 -2.45 1.07
C ILE A 3 8.49 -3.03 2.21
N ASN A 4 7.16 -3.08 2.06
CA ASN A 4 6.28 -3.63 3.07
C ASN A 4 6.22 -5.16 3.02
N SER A 5 6.25 -5.75 1.81
CA SER A 5 6.10 -7.20 1.61
C SER A 5 7.40 -7.97 1.76
N VAL A 6 8.53 -7.41 1.31
CA VAL A 6 9.83 -8.08 1.29
C VAL A 6 10.72 -7.62 2.45
N LEU A 7 10.82 -6.31 2.66
CA LEU A 7 11.69 -5.75 3.71
C LEU A 7 10.99 -5.64 5.07
N GLY A 8 9.67 -5.87 5.13
CA GLY A 8 8.91 -5.81 6.37
C GLY A 8 8.70 -4.40 6.92
N ALA A 9 8.87 -3.36 6.09
CA ALA A 9 8.51 -2.00 6.47
C ALA A 9 7.01 -1.90 6.80
N ARG A 10 6.66 -0.84 7.52
CA ARG A 10 5.28 -0.49 7.87
C ARG A 10 5.06 0.96 7.43
N THR A 11 4.47 1.14 6.26
CA THR A 11 4.22 2.46 5.67
C THR A 11 2.99 2.40 4.78
N ASN A 12 2.16 3.45 4.83
CA ASN A 12 1.04 3.65 3.93
C ASN A 12 1.45 4.33 2.60
N GLY A 13 2.74 4.52 2.35
CA GLY A 13 3.21 5.39 1.28
C GLY A 13 2.87 6.86 1.60
N GLU A 14 3.25 7.30 2.79
CA GLU A 14 2.92 8.64 3.29
C GLU A 14 3.45 9.74 2.37
N ARG A 15 2.70 10.84 2.32
CA ARG A 15 3.17 12.06 1.67
C ARG A 15 4.38 12.65 2.40
N SER A 16 5.12 13.50 1.69
CA SER A 16 6.37 14.11 2.16
C SER A 16 6.22 14.85 3.49
N GLU A 17 5.12 15.56 3.69
CA GLU A 17 4.91 16.40 4.87
C GLU A 17 4.80 15.54 6.14
N ILE A 18 4.06 14.42 6.04
CA ILE A 18 3.91 13.45 7.14
C ILE A 18 5.25 12.77 7.41
N THR A 19 5.98 12.40 6.36
CA THR A 19 7.30 11.76 6.48
C THR A 19 8.29 12.68 7.19
N ILE A 20 8.32 13.97 6.85
CA ILE A 20 9.18 14.97 7.50
C ILE A 20 8.79 15.15 8.97
N ALA A 21 7.49 15.27 9.27
CA ALA A 21 7.02 15.36 10.65
C ALA A 21 7.43 14.12 11.47
N ALA A 22 7.34 12.93 10.87
CA ALA A 22 7.76 11.69 11.52
C ALA A 22 9.26 11.62 11.75
N MET A 23 10.06 12.10 10.80
CA MET A 23 11.52 12.21 10.95
C MET A 23 11.91 13.13 12.10
N LEU A 24 11.22 14.27 12.25
CA LEU A 24 11.51 15.24 13.32
C LEU A 24 11.05 14.76 14.69
N THR A 25 9.94 14.03 14.76
CA THR A 25 9.31 13.66 16.03
C THR A 25 9.57 12.22 16.47
N GLY A 26 10.07 11.37 15.56
CA GLY A 26 10.15 9.93 15.76
C GLY A 26 8.78 9.25 15.85
N LYS A 27 7.70 9.91 15.43
CA LYS A 27 6.32 9.42 15.55
C LYS A 27 5.60 9.44 14.22
N ILE A 28 4.91 8.35 13.91
CA ILE A 28 4.02 8.23 12.75
C ILE A 28 2.59 7.98 13.23
N PRO A 29 1.55 8.51 12.57
CA PRO A 29 0.17 8.16 12.89
C PRO A 29 -0.04 6.63 12.83
N TYR A 30 -0.61 6.06 13.88
CA TYR A 30 -0.78 4.61 14.02
C TYR A 30 -2.10 4.13 13.40
N TRP A 31 -2.08 3.86 12.09
CA TRP A 31 -3.26 3.40 11.32
C TRP A 31 -2.84 2.69 10.03
N GLY A 32 -3.81 2.09 9.33
CA GLY A 32 -3.56 1.44 8.04
C GLY A 32 -2.52 0.32 8.18
N LEU A 33 -1.52 0.32 7.32
CA LEU A 33 -0.43 -0.66 7.26
C LEU A 33 0.59 -0.57 8.42
N HIS A 34 0.44 0.43 9.30
CA HIS A 34 1.20 0.48 10.57
C HIS A 34 0.68 -0.53 11.60
N LEU A 35 -0.59 -0.91 11.48
CA LEU A 35 -1.27 -1.87 12.37
C LEU A 35 -0.91 -3.31 11.96
N PRO A 36 -0.48 -4.19 12.89
CA PRO A 36 -0.16 -5.58 12.59
C PRO A 36 -1.29 -6.33 11.88
N GLU A 37 -2.54 -6.02 12.23
CA GLU A 37 -3.74 -6.71 11.73
C GLU A 37 -3.99 -6.44 10.24
N ASN A 38 -3.53 -5.30 9.73
CA ASN A 38 -3.76 -4.86 8.35
C ASN A 38 -2.61 -5.24 7.39
N ARG A 39 -1.64 -6.04 7.85
CA ARG A 39 -0.41 -6.30 7.09
C ARG A 39 -0.51 -7.41 6.06
N LEU A 40 -1.54 -8.23 6.14
CA LEU A 40 -1.70 -9.38 5.26
C LEU A 40 -2.73 -9.05 4.17
N GLY A 41 -2.50 -9.57 2.97
CA GLY A 41 -3.47 -9.46 1.89
C GLY A 41 -4.76 -10.18 2.27
N THR A 42 -5.90 -9.54 2.00
CA THR A 42 -7.23 -10.06 2.36
C THR A 42 -7.87 -10.86 1.23
N HIS A 43 -7.50 -10.57 -0.01
CA HIS A 43 -8.06 -11.18 -1.21
C HIS A 43 -6.94 -11.54 -2.20
N LEU A 44 -7.12 -12.65 -2.90
CA LEU A 44 -6.30 -13.03 -4.05
C LEU A 44 -7.10 -12.72 -5.32
N ILE A 45 -6.64 -11.76 -6.11
CA ILE A 45 -7.27 -11.38 -7.38
C ILE A 45 -6.54 -12.09 -8.52
N ASN A 46 -7.25 -12.98 -9.21
CA ASN A 46 -6.75 -13.63 -10.41
C ASN A 46 -7.13 -12.80 -11.64
N VAL A 47 -6.14 -12.37 -12.43
CA VAL A 47 -6.34 -11.51 -13.60
C VAL A 47 -6.01 -12.32 -14.85
N GLU A 48 -7.03 -12.68 -15.62
CA GLU A 48 -6.87 -13.45 -16.86
C GLU A 48 -6.49 -12.58 -18.06
N TRP A 49 -6.67 -11.26 -17.93
CA TRP A 49 -6.32 -10.30 -18.96
C TRP A 49 -4.86 -9.84 -18.84
N GLU A 50 -4.20 -9.63 -19.98
CA GLU A 50 -2.82 -9.19 -20.03
C GLU A 50 -2.70 -7.69 -19.72
N VAL A 51 -2.11 -7.35 -18.59
CA VAL A 51 -1.84 -5.96 -18.16
C VAL A 51 -0.59 -5.46 -18.87
N ARG A 52 -0.72 -4.50 -19.81
CA ARG A 52 0.35 -4.13 -20.75
C ARG A 52 1.02 -2.80 -20.43
N SER A 53 0.37 -1.93 -19.66
CA SER A 53 0.85 -0.59 -19.36
C SER A 53 0.84 -0.27 -17.86
N ALA A 54 1.57 0.77 -17.47
CA ALA A 54 1.52 1.29 -16.10
C ALA A 54 0.11 1.80 -15.75
N LEU A 55 -0.57 2.45 -16.70
CA LEU A 55 -1.94 2.91 -16.53
C LEU A 55 -2.90 1.74 -16.29
N ASP A 56 -2.69 0.62 -16.98
CA ASP A 56 -3.53 -0.57 -16.82
C ASP A 56 -3.44 -1.11 -15.37
N TRP A 57 -2.24 -1.10 -14.78
CA TRP A 57 -2.03 -1.46 -13.37
C TRP A 57 -2.74 -0.51 -12.41
N GLU A 58 -2.68 0.80 -12.68
CA GLU A 58 -3.37 1.79 -11.86
C GLU A 58 -4.89 1.61 -11.91
N LEU A 59 -5.45 1.44 -13.11
CA LEU A 59 -6.88 1.22 -13.31
C LEU A 59 -7.35 -0.09 -12.70
N LEU A 60 -6.57 -1.17 -12.84
CA LEU A 60 -6.85 -2.46 -12.22
C LEU A 60 -6.90 -2.32 -10.68
N GLY A 61 -5.93 -1.62 -10.09
CA GLY A 61 -5.91 -1.35 -8.64
C GLY A 61 -7.12 -0.53 -8.19
N TYR A 62 -7.49 0.50 -8.94
CA TYR A 62 -8.66 1.32 -8.66
C TYR A 62 -9.96 0.51 -8.71
N TYR A 63 -10.16 -0.27 -9.78
CA TYR A 63 -11.35 -1.07 -9.98
C TYR A 63 -11.48 -2.17 -8.93
N THR A 64 -10.41 -2.94 -8.69
CA THR A 64 -10.42 -4.02 -7.70
C THR A 64 -10.65 -3.50 -6.29
N GLY A 65 -10.14 -2.31 -5.96
CA GLY A 65 -10.39 -1.65 -4.68
C GLY A 65 -11.86 -1.24 -4.46
N GLN A 66 -12.70 -1.18 -5.50
CA GLN A 66 -14.14 -0.95 -5.37
C GLN A 66 -14.96 -2.24 -5.18
N LEU A 67 -14.36 -3.40 -5.49
CA LEU A 67 -15.05 -4.70 -5.41
C LEU A 67 -14.98 -5.33 -4.00
N VAL A 68 -14.08 -4.85 -3.15
CA VAL A 68 -13.74 -5.45 -1.84
C VAL A 68 -14.02 -4.52 -0.66
#